data_AF-A0A845XPP4-F1
#
_entry.id   AF-A0A845XPP4-F1
#
_cell.length_a   1.000
_cell.length_b   1.000
_cell.length_c   1.000
_cell.angle_alpha   90.00
_cell.angle_beta   90.00
_cell.angle_gamma   90.00
#
_symmetry.space_group_name_H-M   'P 1'
#
loop_
_entity.id
_entity.type
_entity.pdbx_description
1 polymer ?
#
loop_
_entity_poly.entity_id
_entity_poly.type
_entity_poly.pdbx_seq_one_letter_code
_entity_poly.pdbx_strand_id
1 'polypeptide(L)'
;MLTKELVELEAARLGLANQTKALVNAQTAYRKRLNDLPRLEQQQRELERQLDVSQSTYSLLLNKLGEIQVAENQNMGNARIIAGAQVPMIPIYSAKIAYIAACFQGLFATAAII
;
A
#
# COMPACT_ATOMS: atom_id res chain seq x y z
N MET A 1 -51.89 -38.38 56.49
CA MET A 1 -50.49 -37.90 56.50
C MET A 1 -49.77 -38.25 55.21
N LEU A 2 -49.74 -39.50 54.75
CA LEU A 2 -49.07 -39.89 53.50
C LEU A 2 -49.54 -39.17 52.21
N THR A 3 -50.84 -38.87 52.07
CA THR A 3 -51.36 -38.23 50.87
C THR A 3 -50.91 -36.77 50.70
N LYS A 4 -50.69 -36.06 51.82
CA LYS A 4 -50.15 -34.69 51.81
C LYS A 4 -48.69 -34.68 51.39
N GLU A 5 -47.90 -35.61 51.94
CA GLU A 5 -46.48 -35.76 51.65
C GLU A 5 -46.23 -36.16 50.19
N LEU A 6 -47.09 -37.01 49.61
CA LEU A 6 -47.05 -37.35 48.18
C LEU A 6 -47.28 -36.12 47.28
N VAL A 7 -48.27 -35.29 47.60
CA VAL A 7 -48.58 -34.08 46.81
C VAL A 7 -47.44 -33.06 46.88
N GLU A 8 -46.83 -32.88 48.06
CA GLU A 8 -45.66 -32.00 48.23
C GLU A 8 -44.44 -32.52 47.45
N LEU A 9 -44.21 -33.83 47.45
CA LEU A 9 -43.12 -34.45 46.68
C LEU A 9 -43.32 -34.31 45.16
N GLU A 10 -44.54 -34.50 44.66
CA GLU A 10 -44.87 -34.34 43.23
C GLU A 10 -44.68 -32.87 42.80
N ALA A 11 -45.11 -31.91 43.62
CA ALA A 11 -44.90 -30.48 43.38
C ALA A 11 -43.41 -30.12 43.34
N ALA A 12 -42.61 -30.66 44.28
CA ALA A 12 -41.16 -30.47 44.30
C ALA A 12 -40.50 -31.09 43.06
N ARG A 13 -40.92 -32.28 42.65
CA ARG A 13 -40.42 -32.96 41.45
C ARG A 13 -40.72 -32.15 40.18
N LEU A 14 -41.93 -31.61 40.05
CA LEU A 14 -42.31 -30.71 38.95
C LEU A 14 -41.49 -29.42 38.95
N GLY A 15 -41.25 -28.82 40.12
CA GLY A 15 -40.39 -27.65 40.27
C GLY A 15 -38.97 -27.90 39.78
N LEU A 16 -38.34 -28.99 40.24
CA LEU A 16 -37.00 -29.40 39.80
C LEU A 16 -36.96 -29.74 38.29
N ALA A 17 -37.99 -30.39 37.76
CA ALA A 17 -38.09 -30.68 36.33
C ALA A 17 -38.16 -29.40 35.48
N ASN A 18 -38.89 -28.39 35.94
CA ASN A 18 -38.94 -27.08 35.27
C ASN A 18 -37.59 -26.34 35.35
N GLN A 19 -36.93 -26.39 36.51
CA GLN A 19 -35.62 -25.76 36.68
C GLN A 19 -34.56 -26.40 35.79
N THR A 20 -34.52 -27.73 35.73
CA THR A 20 -33.59 -28.45 34.83
C THR A 20 -33.87 -28.15 33.37
N LYS A 21 -35.14 -28.11 32.95
CA LYS A 21 -35.52 -27.70 31.59
C LYS A 21 -35.05 -26.29 31.25
N ALA A 22 -35.20 -25.33 32.17
CA ALA A 22 -34.71 -23.97 31.98
C ALA A 22 -33.18 -23.92 31.82
N LEU A 23 -32.45 -24.66 32.66
CA LEU A 23 -30.98 -24.76 32.58
C LEU A 23 -30.50 -25.39 31.28
N VAL A 24 -31.14 -26.47 30.82
CA VAL A 24 -30.81 -27.12 29.54
C VAL A 24 -31.07 -26.18 28.36
N ASN A 25 -32.17 -25.44 28.39
CA ASN A 25 -32.45 -24.45 27.35
C ASN A 25 -31.39 -23.33 27.32
N ALA A 26 -31.01 -22.81 28.49
CA ALA A 26 -29.95 -21.81 28.60
C ALA A 26 -28.62 -22.35 28.08
N GLN A 27 -28.21 -23.55 28.51
CA GLN A 27 -26.99 -24.21 28.05
C GLN A 27 -26.98 -24.39 26.52
N THR A 28 -28.10 -24.82 25.95
CA THR A 28 -28.24 -25.00 24.50
C THR A 28 -28.12 -23.67 23.75
N ALA A 29 -28.73 -22.61 24.27
CA ALA A 29 -28.58 -21.26 23.71
C ALA A 29 -27.12 -20.77 23.76
N TYR A 30 -26.41 -21.01 24.87
CA TYR A 30 -24.98 -20.68 24.98
C TYR A 30 -24.12 -21.49 24.01
N ARG A 31 -24.36 -22.80 23.86
CA ARG A 31 -23.63 -23.62 22.87
C ARG A 31 -23.83 -23.09 21.45
N LYS A 32 -25.05 -22.68 21.08
CA LYS A 32 -25.30 -22.07 19.76
C LYS A 32 -24.47 -20.80 19.56
N ARG A 33 -24.45 -19.89 20.55
CA ARG A 33 -23.64 -18.66 20.50
C ARG A 33 -22.14 -18.96 20.38
N LEU A 34 -21.64 -19.95 21.12
CA LEU A 34 -20.23 -20.36 21.04
C LEU A 34 -19.87 -20.93 19.67
N ASN A 35 -20.81 -21.59 18.98
CA ASN A 35 -20.57 -22.07 17.62
C ASN A 35 -20.49 -20.92 16.60
N ASP A 36 -21.22 -19.82 16.82
CA ASP A 36 -21.19 -18.63 15.95
C ASP A 36 -19.98 -17.71 16.24
N LEU A 37 -19.42 -17.77 17.45
CA LEU A 37 -18.35 -16.87 17.91
C LEU A 37 -17.12 -16.84 16.98
N PRO A 38 -16.56 -17.98 16.51
CA PRO A 38 -15.38 -17.97 15.65
C PRO A 38 -15.61 -17.22 14.32
N ARG A 39 -16.82 -17.34 13.76
CA ARG A 39 -17.20 -16.63 12.53
C ARG A 39 -17.28 -15.13 12.77
N LEU A 40 -17.85 -14.71 13.90
CA LEU A 40 -17.92 -13.30 14.28
C LEU A 40 -16.53 -12.71 14.53
N GLU A 41 -15.63 -13.43 15.21
CA GLU A 41 -14.25 -13.01 15.41
C GLU A 41 -13.49 -12.88 14.08
N GLN A 42 -13.70 -13.82 13.15
CA GLN A 42 -13.12 -13.72 11.81
C GLN A 42 -13.62 -12.48 11.06
N GLN A 43 -14.92 -12.20 11.12
CA GLN A 43 -15.51 -11.02 10.50
C GLN A 43 -14.98 -9.72 11.13
N GLN A 44 -14.86 -9.66 12.46
CA GLN A 44 -14.27 -8.52 13.15
C GLN A 44 -12.84 -8.26 12.70
N ARG A 45 -11.98 -9.29 12.68
CA ARG A 45 -10.59 -9.15 12.23
C ARG A 45 -10.48 -8.68 10.78
N GLU A 46 -11.38 -9.13 9.92
CA GLU A 46 -11.41 -8.68 8.54
C GLU A 46 -11.78 -7.20 8.43
N LEU A 47 -12.79 -6.75 9.19
CA LEU A 47 -13.17 -5.34 9.25
C LEU A 47 -12.03 -4.47 9.83
N GLU A 48 -11.33 -4.95 10.86
CA GLU A 48 -10.17 -4.26 11.43
C GLU A 48 -9.04 -4.12 10.42
N ARG A 49 -8.73 -5.17 9.65
CA ARG A 49 -7.74 -5.09 8.56
C ARG A 49 -8.15 -4.08 7.49
N GLN A 50 -9.40 -4.08 7.08
CA GLN A 50 -9.90 -3.12 6.08
C GLN A 50 -9.80 -1.68 6.58
N LEU A 51 -10.12 -1.46 7.86
CA LEU A 51 -9.97 -0.18 8.51
C LEU A 51 -8.50 0.28 8.54
N ASP A 52 -7.59 -0.59 8.95
CA ASP A 52 -6.15 -0.30 9.03
C ASP A 52 -5.55 0.05 7.65
N VAL A 53 -5.89 -0.72 6.62
CA VAL A 53 -5.47 -0.45 5.23
C VAL A 53 -6.02 0.90 4.74
N SER A 54 -7.29 1.19 5.02
CA SER A 54 -7.92 2.46 4.63
C SER A 54 -7.25 3.65 5.32
N GLN A 55 -7.00 3.56 6.63
CA GLN A 55 -6.32 4.59 7.41
C GLN A 55 -4.89 4.81 6.90
N SER A 56 -4.12 3.74 6.69
CA SER A 56 -2.76 3.81 6.16
C SER A 56 -2.72 4.45 4.77
N THR A 57 -3.66 4.08 3.90
CA THR A 57 -3.78 4.67 2.56
C THR A 57 -4.11 6.15 2.64
N TYR A 58 -5.05 6.53 3.51
CA TYR A 58 -5.41 7.93 3.72
C TYR A 58 -4.22 8.76 4.21
N SER A 59 -3.47 8.28 5.19
CA SER A 59 -2.26 8.95 5.68
C SER A 59 -1.20 9.09 4.60
N LEU A 60 -1.00 8.05 3.77
CA LEU A 60 -0.08 8.13 2.64
C LEU A 60 -0.52 9.19 1.62
N LEU A 61 -1.80 9.23 1.27
CA LEU A 61 -2.35 10.24 0.36
C LEU A 61 -2.20 11.66 0.92
N LEU A 62 -2.44 11.84 2.22
CA LEU A 62 -2.25 13.13 2.88
C LEU A 62 -0.78 13.59 2.82
N ASN A 63 0.17 12.69 3.08
CA ASN A 63 1.59 12.98 2.95
C ASN A 63 1.96 13.36 1.50
N LYS A 64 1.47 12.59 0.51
CA LYS A 64 1.71 12.89 -0.91
C LYS A 64 1.12 14.22 -1.36
N LEU A 65 -0.06 14.57 -0.84
CA LEU A 65 -0.65 15.88 -1.09
C LEU A 65 0.27 17.01 -0.57
N GLY A 66 0.82 16.86 0.63
CA GLY A 66 1.80 17.81 1.18
C GLY A 66 3.08 17.90 0.35
N GLU A 67 3.64 16.76 -0.07
CA GLU A 67 4.81 16.72 -0.96
C GLU A 67 4.55 17.47 -2.28
N ILE A 68 3.38 17.25 -2.89
CA ILE A 68 2.97 17.92 -4.14
C ILE A 68 2.81 19.43 -3.89
N GLN A 69 2.12 19.84 -2.84
CA GLN A 69 1.96 21.27 -2.50
C GLN A 69 3.32 21.96 -2.29
N VAL A 70 4.27 21.29 -1.66
CA VAL A 70 5.64 21.81 -1.53
C VAL A 70 6.33 21.87 -2.89
N ALA A 71 6.21 20.85 -3.73
CA ALA A 71 6.79 20.83 -5.07
C ALA A 71 6.19 21.89 -6.01
N GLU A 72 4.89 22.18 -5.90
CA GLU A 72 4.20 23.24 -6.64
C GLU A 72 4.66 24.63 -6.19
N ASN A 73 4.83 24.84 -4.88
CA ASN A 73 5.32 26.10 -4.32
C ASN A 73 6.84 26.25 -4.39
N GLN A 74 7.57 25.16 -4.64
CA GLN A 74 8.94 25.22 -5.13
C GLN A 74 8.86 25.81 -6.54
N ASN A 75 8.84 27.14 -6.61
CA ASN A 75 9.10 27.93 -7.80
C ASN A 75 10.10 27.15 -8.66
N MET A 76 9.72 26.76 -9.89
CA MET A 76 10.66 26.17 -10.86
C MET A 76 11.94 26.97 -10.78
N GLY A 77 12.95 26.40 -10.11
CA GLY A 77 14.00 27.18 -9.44
C GLY A 77 14.59 28.15 -10.43
N ASN A 78 14.31 29.44 -10.22
CA ASN A 78 14.68 30.59 -11.04
C ASN A 78 15.74 30.22 -12.10
N ALA A 79 15.30 29.66 -13.24
CA ALA A 79 16.22 29.14 -14.24
C ALA A 79 16.81 30.35 -14.97
N ARG A 80 17.86 30.92 -14.38
CA ARG A 80 18.56 32.06 -14.94
C ARG A 80 19.55 31.52 -15.97
N ILE A 81 19.41 31.95 -17.22
CA ILE A 81 20.43 31.74 -18.24
C ILE A 81 21.72 32.40 -17.74
N ILE A 82 22.69 31.61 -17.29
CA ILE A 82 23.97 32.10 -16.75
C ILE A 82 24.87 32.58 -17.89
N ALA A 83 24.76 31.96 -19.07
CA ALA A 83 25.43 32.38 -20.28
C ALA A 83 24.66 31.90 -21.52
N GLY A 84 24.52 32.76 -22.52
CA GLY A 84 24.08 32.37 -23.85
C GLY A 84 25.15 31.55 -24.57
N ALA A 85 24.76 30.70 -25.51
CA ALA A 85 25.70 29.94 -26.33
C ALA A 85 26.62 30.91 -27.10
N GLN A 86 27.93 30.77 -26.94
CA GLN A 86 28.90 31.55 -27.72
C GLN A 86 28.96 31.01 -29.15
N VAL A 87 28.56 31.85 -30.10
CA VAL A 87 28.73 31.57 -31.52
C VAL A 87 30.23 31.72 -31.85
N PRO A 88 30.88 30.72 -32.44
CA PRO A 88 32.28 30.80 -32.77
C PRO A 88 32.53 31.89 -33.83
N MET A 89 33.41 32.83 -33.52
CA MET A 89 33.80 33.92 -34.44
C MET A 89 34.60 33.40 -35.65
N ILE A 90 35.24 32.24 -35.50
CA ILE A 90 36.02 31.59 -36.55
C ILE A 90 35.26 30.33 -37.01
N PRO A 91 35.08 30.12 -38.32
CA PRO A 91 34.51 28.89 -38.84
C PRO A 91 35.28 27.68 -38.32
N ILE A 92 34.58 26.72 -37.74
CA ILE A 92 35.20 25.44 -37.36
C ILE A 92 35.36 24.65 -38.65
N TYR A 93 36.55 24.70 -39.24
CA TYR A 93 36.87 23.92 -40.43
C TYR A 93 36.91 22.43 -40.10
N SER A 94 36.37 21.62 -41.01
CA SER A 94 36.39 20.16 -40.88
C SER A 94 37.82 19.64 -41.00
N ALA A 95 38.30 18.92 -39.98
CA ALA A 95 39.61 18.26 -39.97
C ALA A 95 39.82 17.31 -41.17
N LYS A 96 38.73 16.86 -41.82
CA LYS A 96 38.79 16.03 -43.03
C LYS A 96 39.55 16.70 -44.17
N ILE A 97 39.43 18.03 -44.33
CA ILE A 97 40.12 18.77 -45.39
C ILE A 97 41.63 18.74 -45.14
N ALA A 98 42.06 18.91 -43.89
CA ALA A 98 43.47 18.82 -43.52
C ALA A 98 44.05 17.42 -43.76
N TYR A 99 43.30 16.36 -43.43
CA TYR A 99 43.73 14.98 -43.70
C TYR A 99 43.82 14.67 -45.19
N ILE A 100 42.85 15.12 -46.00
CA ILE A 100 42.89 14.94 -47.46
C ILE A 100 44.10 15.68 -48.06
N ALA A 101 44.36 16.91 -47.63
CA ALA A 101 45.52 17.69 -48.09
C ALA A 101 46.85 17.01 -47.70
N ALA A 102 46.95 16.47 -46.48
CA ALA A 102 48.14 15.75 -46.02
C ALA A 102 48.38 14.46 -46.83
N CYS A 103 47.34 13.69 -47.13
CA CYS A 103 47.44 12.53 -48.03
C CYS A 103 47.92 12.94 -49.42
N PHE A 104 47.42 14.07 -49.94
CA PHE A 104 47.83 14.58 -51.25
C PHE A 104 49.30 15.01 -51.27
N GLN A 105 49.77 15.69 -50.21
CA GLN A 105 51.17 16.10 -50.04
C GLN A 105 52.11 14.88 -49.95
N GLY A 106 51.71 13.82 -49.24
CA GLY A 106 52.48 12.59 -49.14
C GLY A 106 52.64 11.88 -50.49
N LEU A 107 51.62 11.91 -51.34
CA LEU A 107 51.67 11.29 -52.68
C LEU A 107 52.67 11.99 -53.62
N PHE A 108 52.84 13.31 -53.49
CA PHE A 108 53.85 14.04 -54.26
C PHE A 108 55.28 13.78 -53.75
N ALA A 109 55.46 13.66 -52.44
CA ALA A 109 56.77 13.40 -51.85
C ALA A 109 57.34 12.04 -52.28
N THR A 110 56.50 11.01 -52.43
CA THR A 110 56.94 9.68 -52.88
C THR A 110 57.21 9.63 -54.39
N ALA A 111 56.46 10.37 -55.20
CA ALA A 111 56.68 10.45 -56.65
C ALA A 111 57.96 11.21 -57.04
N ALA A 112 58.47 12.10 -56.18
CA ALA A 112 59.73 12.82 -56.43
C ALA A 112 60.99 12.02 -56.05
N ILE A 113 60.83 10.88 -55.37
CA ILE A 113 61.92 10.03 -54.87
C ILE A 113 62.13 8.79 -55.76
N ILE A 114 61.26 8.55 -56.76
CA ILE A 114 61.38 7.53 -57.81
C ILE A 114 61.74 8.21 -59.13
#